data_AF-A0A6J4Q983-F1
#
_entry.id   AF-A0A6J4Q983-F1
#
_cell.length_a   1.000
_cell.length_b   1.000
_cell.length_c   1.000
_cell.angle_alpha   90.00
_cell.angle_beta   90.00
_cell.angle_gamma   90.00
#
_symmetry.space_group_name_H-M   'P 1'
#
loop_
_entity.id
_entity.type
_entity.pdbx_description
1 polymer ?
#
loop_
_entity_poly.entity_id
_entity_poly.type
_entity_poly.pdbx_seq_one_letter_code
_entity_poly.pdbx_strand_id
1 'polypeptide(L)'
;MLDRVGPVALVVGAAGNLASAVLVPLLGERPDGLAAQVAAVADRPVAFGAIMGLGTLALPPLAVGLVWAARLLRPRMRRTATAAAGLLVAGMWGLFGVHLLALGQLPAALSADRAGGVAALEALESSPVLPVLASCTAVRRRTADRREQLH
;
A
#
# COMPACT_ATOMS: atom_id res chain seq x y z
N MET A 1 20.53 -14.88 -3.21
CA MET A 1 19.17 -15.27 -2.77
C MET A 1 18.10 -14.44 -3.48
N LEU A 2 18.20 -13.10 -3.47
CA LEU A 2 17.27 -12.21 -4.19
C LEU A 2 17.20 -12.50 -5.69
N ASP A 3 18.29 -12.90 -6.36
CA ASP A 3 18.27 -13.19 -7.80
C ASP A 3 17.48 -14.44 -8.19
N ARG A 4 17.25 -15.35 -7.24
CA ARG A 4 16.42 -16.55 -7.46
C ARG A 4 14.95 -16.30 -7.12
N VAL A 5 14.69 -15.49 -6.08
CA VAL A 5 13.33 -15.27 -5.55
C VAL A 5 12.68 -14.02 -6.15
N GLY A 6 13.46 -13.02 -6.56
CA GLY A 6 13.00 -11.74 -7.07
C GLY A 6 12.08 -11.82 -8.30
N PRO A 7 12.43 -12.59 -9.35
CA PRO A 7 11.55 -12.78 -10.50
C PRO A 7 10.21 -13.44 -10.11
N VAL A 8 10.26 -14.48 -9.28
CA VAL A 8 9.06 -15.20 -8.82
C VAL A 8 8.18 -14.29 -7.97
N ALA A 9 8.79 -13.56 -7.03
CA ALA A 9 8.09 -12.61 -6.17
C ALA A 9 7.45 -11.47 -6.98
N LEU A 10 8.15 -10.98 -8.01
CA LEU A 10 7.61 -9.98 -8.93
C LEU A 10 6.39 -10.51 -9.68
N VAL A 11 6.49 -11.72 -10.27
CA VAL A 11 5.37 -12.32 -11.02
C VAL A 11 4.18 -12.60 -10.11
N VAL A 12 4.40 -13.26 -8.97
CA VAL A 12 3.33 -13.62 -8.03
C VAL A 12 2.68 -12.36 -7.44
N GLY A 13 3.48 -11.39 -7.02
CA GLY A 13 2.99 -10.12 -6.49
C GLY A 13 2.24 -9.29 -7.53
N ALA A 14 2.78 -9.19 -8.75
CA ALA A 14 2.12 -8.44 -9.82
C ALA A 14 0.83 -9.11 -10.27
N ALA A 15 0.83 -10.44 -10.42
CA ALA A 15 -0.35 -11.20 -10.78
C ALA A 15 -1.43 -11.10 -9.70
N GLY A 16 -1.08 -11.24 -8.42
CA GLY A 16 -2.03 -11.11 -7.32
C GLY A 16 -2.61 -9.69 -7.21
N ASN A 17 -1.76 -8.68 -7.34
CA ASN A 17 -2.20 -7.28 -7.31
C ASN A 17 -3.09 -6.94 -8.52
N LEU A 18 -2.74 -7.41 -9.72
CA LEU A 18 -3.55 -7.24 -10.92
C LEU A 18 -4.89 -7.98 -10.80
N ALA A 19 -4.88 -9.21 -10.31
CA ALA A 19 -6.10 -9.98 -10.10
C ALA A 19 -7.03 -9.24 -9.13
N SER A 20 -6.52 -8.74 -8.01
CA SER A 20 -7.31 -7.91 -7.09
C SER A 20 -7.90 -6.69 -7.81
N ALA A 21 -7.09 -5.93 -8.56
CA ALA A 21 -7.57 -4.76 -9.29
C ALA A 21 -8.64 -5.07 -10.35
N VAL A 22 -8.54 -6.21 -11.04
CA VAL A 22 -9.54 -6.67 -12.03
C VAL A 22 -10.82 -7.17 -11.36
N LEU A 23 -10.74 -7.68 -10.13
CA LEU A 23 -11.89 -8.16 -9.37
C LEU A 23 -12.62 -7.04 -8.62
N VAL A 24 -11.95 -5.93 -8.26
CA VAL A 24 -12.58 -4.79 -7.57
C VAL A 24 -13.88 -4.31 -8.24
N PRO A 25 -13.98 -4.16 -9.58
CA PRO A 25 -15.24 -3.81 -10.24
C PRO A 25 -16.41 -4.76 -9.96
N LEU A 26 -16.17 -6.02 -9.58
CA LEU A 26 -17.23 -6.97 -9.19
C LEU A 26 -17.91 -6.59 -7.87
N LEU A 27 -17.29 -5.71 -7.07
CA LEU A 27 -17.89 -5.16 -5.87
C LEU A 27 -18.95 -4.10 -6.19
N GLY A 28 -19.05 -3.65 -7.44
CA GLY A 28 -19.97 -2.61 -7.88
C GLY A 28 -19.32 -1.23 -7.90
N GLU A 29 -20.14 -0.20 -8.14
CA GLU A 29 -19.69 1.18 -8.05
C GLU A 29 -19.29 1.51 -6.62
N ARG A 30 -18.16 2.21 -6.48
CA ARG A 30 -17.68 2.64 -5.16
C ARG A 30 -18.56 3.81 -4.68
N PRO A 31 -19.30 3.66 -3.57
CA PRO A 31 -20.17 4.73 -3.09
C PRO A 31 -19.36 5.94 -2.63
N ASP A 32 -19.93 7.13 -2.82
CA ASP A 32 -19.42 8.36 -2.24
C ASP A 32 -19.70 8.38 -0.72
N GLY A 33 -18.65 8.55 0.07
CA GLY A 33 -18.72 8.62 1.54
C GLY A 33 -18.51 7.29 2.26
N LEU A 34 -17.89 7.38 3.45
CA LEU A 34 -17.42 6.22 4.20
C LEU A 34 -18.58 5.35 4.72
N ALA A 35 -19.66 5.96 5.21
CA ALA A 35 -20.83 5.22 5.69
C ALA A 35 -21.49 4.37 4.58
N ALA A 36 -21.61 4.92 3.37
CA ALA A 36 -22.16 4.20 2.22
C ALA A 36 -21.21 3.09 1.74
N GLN A 37 -19.89 3.31 1.80
CA GLN A 37 -18.90 2.26 1.54
C GLN A 37 -19.03 1.09 2.54
N VAL A 38 -19.14 1.38 3.84
CA VAL A 38 -19.32 0.34 4.87
C VAL A 38 -20.61 -0.45 4.67
N ALA A 39 -21.70 0.22 4.28
CA ALA A 39 -22.95 -0.45 3.92
C ALA A 39 -22.76 -1.40 2.71
N ALA A 40 -22.09 -0.94 1.65
CA ALA A 40 -21.81 -1.78 0.48
C ALA A 40 -20.90 -2.98 0.79
N VAL A 41 -19.96 -2.82 1.75
CA VAL A 41 -19.16 -3.94 2.26
C VAL A 41 -20.04 -4.96 2.99
N ALA A 42 -21.03 -4.50 3.76
CA ALA A 42 -21.94 -5.38 4.50
C ALA A 42 -22.81 -6.25 3.57
N ASP A 43 -23.09 -5.80 2.35
CA ASP A 43 -23.84 -6.57 1.35
C ASP A 43 -23.02 -7.74 0.77
N ARG A 44 -21.70 -7.60 0.70
CA ARG A 44 -20.78 -8.59 0.08
C ARG A 44 -19.48 -8.78 0.87
N PRO A 45 -19.54 -9.10 2.18
CA PRO A 45 -18.38 -9.03 3.07
C PRO A 45 -17.32 -10.07 2.70
N VAL A 46 -17.75 -11.26 2.25
CA VAL A 46 -16.83 -12.34 1.85
C VAL A 46 -16.08 -11.97 0.56
N ALA A 47 -16.79 -11.47 -0.46
CA ALA A 47 -16.17 -11.08 -1.72
C ALA A 47 -15.20 -9.89 -1.52
N PHE A 48 -15.64 -8.88 -0.76
CA PHE A 48 -14.79 -7.74 -0.42
C PHE A 48 -13.55 -8.19 0.35
N GLY A 49 -13.71 -8.99 1.41
CA GLY A 49 -12.61 -9.51 2.21
C GLY A 49 -11.62 -10.34 1.40
N ALA A 50 -12.12 -11.19 0.49
CA ALA A 50 -11.27 -12.00 -0.40
C ALA A 50 -10.48 -11.14 -1.39
N ILE A 51 -11.12 -10.15 -2.04
CA ILE A 51 -10.46 -9.28 -3.03
C ILE A 51 -9.42 -8.39 -2.36
N MET A 52 -9.77 -7.77 -1.23
CA MET A 52 -8.85 -6.92 -0.46
C MET A 52 -7.74 -7.73 0.20
N GLY A 53 -8.06 -8.93 0.70
CA GLY A 53 -7.07 -9.86 1.25
C GLY A 53 -6.06 -10.31 0.18
N LEU A 54 -6.53 -10.68 -1.01
CA LEU A 54 -5.68 -11.04 -2.14
C LEU A 54 -4.74 -9.89 -2.52
N GLY A 55 -5.27 -8.67 -2.66
CA GLY A 55 -4.46 -7.48 -2.94
C GLY A 55 -3.40 -7.25 -1.88
N THR A 56 -3.79 -7.29 -0.60
CA THR A 56 -2.89 -7.07 0.55
C THR A 56 -1.76 -8.11 0.61
N LEU A 57 -2.09 -9.39 0.43
CA LEU A 57 -1.13 -10.49 0.46
C LEU A 57 -0.18 -10.48 -0.75
N ALA A 58 -0.57 -9.85 -1.85
CA ALA A 58 0.29 -9.68 -3.02
C ALA A 58 1.35 -8.58 -2.82
N LEU A 59 1.16 -7.66 -1.86
CA LEU A 59 2.07 -6.52 -1.66
C LEU A 59 3.48 -6.91 -1.20
N PRO A 60 3.69 -7.80 -0.19
CA PRO A 60 5.03 -8.21 0.21
C PRO A 60 5.88 -8.82 -0.92
N PRO A 61 5.41 -9.83 -1.69
CA PRO A 61 6.19 -10.36 -2.80
C PRO A 61 6.39 -9.33 -3.91
N LEU A 62 5.38 -8.48 -4.19
CA LEU A 62 5.51 -7.39 -5.17
C LEU A 62 6.63 -6.41 -4.78
N ALA A 63 6.70 -5.99 -3.51
CA ALA A 63 7.75 -5.11 -3.01
C ALA A 63 9.15 -5.74 -3.18
N VAL A 64 9.30 -7.02 -2.85
CA VAL A 64 10.57 -7.75 -3.05
C VAL A 64 10.95 -7.80 -4.54
N GLY A 65 9.98 -8.09 -5.41
CA GLY A 65 10.18 -8.15 -6.85
C GLY A 65 10.58 -6.80 -7.45
N LEU A 66 9.93 -5.71 -7.03
CA LEU A 66 10.21 -4.35 -7.48
C LEU A 66 11.58 -3.86 -7.00
N VAL A 67 11.96 -4.17 -5.76
CA VAL A 67 13.31 -3.87 -5.24
C VAL A 67 14.38 -4.65 -6.01
N TRP A 68 14.11 -5.92 -6.34
CA TRP A 68 14.98 -6.71 -7.20
C TRP A 68 15.10 -6.08 -8.60
N ALA A 69 14.00 -5.71 -9.24
CA ALA A 69 14.00 -5.06 -10.54
C ALA A 69 14.79 -3.74 -10.53
N ALA A 70 14.64 -2.92 -9.49
CA ALA A 70 15.42 -1.69 -9.32
C ALA A 70 16.93 -1.96 -9.20
N ARG A 71 17.34 -3.10 -8.62
CA ARG A 71 18.75 -3.48 -8.52
C ARG A 71 19.36 -3.86 -9.87
N LEU A 72 18.58 -4.28 -10.86
CA LEU A 72 19.07 -4.54 -12.22
C LEU A 72 19.62 -3.27 -12.90
N LEU A 73 19.15 -2.09 -12.48
CA LEU A 73 19.65 -0.80 -12.95
C LEU A 73 21.00 -0.41 -12.30
N ARG A 74 21.36 -1.01 -11.16
CA ARG A 74 22.52 -0.62 -10.36
C ARG A 74 23.88 -0.68 -11.08
N PRO A 75 24.16 -1.63 -12.00
CA PRO A 75 25.44 -1.69 -12.69
C PRO A 75 25.73 -0.46 -13.55
N ARG A 76 24.71 0.17 -14.14
CA ARG A 76 24.86 1.33 -15.04
C ARG A 76 24.40 2.65 -14.41
N MET A 77 23.44 2.61 -13.50
CA MET A 77 22.76 3.82 -12.97
C MET A 77 22.52 3.70 -11.46
N ARG A 78 23.59 3.72 -10.65
CA ARG A 78 23.50 3.54 -9.19
C ARG A 78 22.56 4.52 -8.49
N ARG A 79 22.60 5.80 -8.85
CA ARG A 79 21.76 6.85 -8.24
C ARG A 79 20.28 6.60 -8.54
N THR A 80 19.95 6.34 -9.80
CA THR A 80 18.59 6.01 -10.25
C THR A 80 18.08 4.74 -9.61
N ALA A 81 18.89 3.69 -9.53
CA ALA A 81 18.51 2.43 -8.86
C ALA A 81 18.15 2.65 -7.39
N THR A 82 18.91 3.50 -6.68
CA THR A 82 18.65 3.80 -5.27
C THR A 82 17.40 4.66 -5.08
N ALA A 83 17.23 5.68 -5.92
CA ALA A 83 16.03 6.53 -5.90
C ALA A 83 14.77 5.74 -6.25
N ALA A 84 14.83 4.89 -7.29
CA ALA A 84 13.75 4.01 -7.69
C ALA A 84 13.38 3.04 -6.56
N ALA A 85 14.37 2.35 -5.96
CA ALA A 85 14.11 1.46 -4.84
C ALA A 85 13.46 2.20 -3.64
N GLY A 86 13.93 3.40 -3.32
CA GLY A 86 13.34 4.24 -2.26
C GLY A 86 11.89 4.64 -2.56
N LEU A 87 11.62 5.13 -3.76
CA LEU A 87 10.27 5.50 -4.21
C LEU A 87 9.33 4.30 -4.25
N LEU A 88 9.82 3.15 -4.70
CA LEU A 88 9.04 1.91 -4.73
C LEU A 88 8.67 1.46 -3.31
N VAL A 89 9.62 1.46 -2.37
CA VAL A 89 9.33 1.11 -0.97
C VAL A 89 8.33 2.09 -0.35
N ALA A 90 8.51 3.41 -0.57
CA ALA A 90 7.58 4.41 -0.06
C ALA A 90 6.17 4.26 -0.67
N GLY A 91 6.08 4.05 -1.99
CA GLY A 91 4.82 3.83 -2.69
C GLY A 91 4.11 2.55 -2.23
N MET A 92 4.85 1.46 -2.03
CA MET A 92 4.31 0.20 -1.50
C MET A 92 3.78 0.37 -0.07
N TRP A 93 4.42 1.21 0.76
CA TRP A 93 3.92 1.51 2.09
C TRP A 93 2.61 2.31 2.06
N GLY A 94 2.50 3.29 1.17
CA GLY A 94 1.24 4.01 0.93
C GLY A 94 0.13 3.08 0.46
N LEU A 95 0.43 2.19 -0.50
CA LEU A 95 -0.52 1.21 -1.01
C LEU A 95 -0.98 0.21 0.05
N PHE A 96 -0.07 -0.20 0.94
CA PHE A 96 -0.37 -1.04 2.09
C PHE A 96 -1.31 -0.34 3.08
N GLY A 97 -1.06 0.95 3.36
CA GLY A 97 -1.95 1.76 4.21
C GLY A 97 -3.38 1.83 3.66
N VAL A 98 -3.55 2.04 2.35
CA VAL A 98 -4.86 2.03 1.69
C VAL A 98 -5.57 0.68 1.86
N HIS A 99 -4.85 -0.43 1.70
CA HIS A 99 -5.41 -1.77 1.90
C HIS A 99 -5.82 -2.02 3.35
N LEU A 100 -5.01 -1.58 4.32
CA LEU A 100 -5.37 -1.70 5.73
C LEU A 100 -6.60 -0.89 6.10
N LEU A 101 -6.72 0.35 5.61
CA LEU A 101 -7.92 1.18 5.81
C LEU A 101 -9.15 0.51 5.22
N ALA A 102 -9.05 0.01 3.99
CA ALA A 102 -10.14 -0.71 3.34
C ALA A 102 -10.51 -2.01 4.08
N LEU A 103 -9.54 -2.78 4.58
CA LEU A 103 -9.81 -3.95 5.43
C LEU A 103 -10.47 -3.57 6.77
N GLY A 104 -10.20 -2.37 7.29
CA GLY A 104 -10.90 -1.82 8.46
C GLY A 104 -12.41 -1.62 8.25
N GLN A 105 -12.87 -1.54 6.99
CA GLN A 105 -14.30 -1.49 6.67
C GLN A 105 -15.01 -2.83 6.98
N LEU A 106 -14.31 -3.97 6.98
CA LEU A 106 -14.91 -5.27 7.32
C LEU A 106 -15.45 -5.35 8.75
N PRO A 107 -14.65 -5.10 9.80
CA PRO A 107 -15.14 -5.14 11.17
C PRO A 107 -16.20 -4.05 11.43
N ALA A 108 -16.11 -2.89 10.76
CA ALA A 108 -17.14 -1.85 10.85
C ALA A 108 -18.46 -2.26 10.16
N ALA A 109 -18.41 -3.01 9.07
CA ALA A 109 -19.59 -3.53 8.37
C ALA A 109 -20.28 -4.65 9.16
N LEU A 110 -19.47 -5.47 9.84
CA LEU A 110 -19.92 -6.63 10.62
C LEU A 110 -20.27 -6.29 12.08
N SER A 111 -19.97 -5.08 12.57
CA SER A 111 -20.30 -4.67 13.94
C SER A 111 -21.80 -4.41 14.13
N ALA A 112 -22.28 -4.64 15.35
CA ALA A 112 -23.64 -4.25 15.76
C ALA A 112 -23.78 -2.71 15.83
N ASP A 113 -22.72 -2.01 16.25
CA ASP A 113 -22.63 -0.56 16.21
C ASP A 113 -21.84 -0.12 14.97
N ARG A 114 -22.55 0.03 13.84
CA ARG A 114 -21.94 0.47 12.58
C ARG A 114 -21.57 1.94 12.59
N ALA A 115 -22.36 2.78 13.26
CA ALA A 115 -22.11 4.21 13.35
C ALA A 115 -20.79 4.50 14.09
N GLY A 116 -20.55 3.81 15.22
CA GLY A 116 -19.27 3.87 15.92
C GLY A 116 -18.10 3.37 15.08
N GLY A 117 -18.29 2.30 14.31
CA GLY A 117 -17.27 1.77 13.39
C GLY A 117 -16.89 2.75 12.26
N VAL A 118 -17.87 3.40 11.66
CA VAL A 118 -17.68 4.47 10.64
C VAL A 118 -16.92 5.65 11.25
N ALA A 119 -17.33 6.12 12.44
CA ALA A 119 -16.67 7.23 13.12
C ALA A 119 -15.20 6.92 13.45
N ALA A 120 -14.89 5.69 13.85
CA ALA A 120 -13.52 5.25 14.12
C ALA A 120 -12.65 5.25 12.85
N LEU A 121 -13.22 4.86 11.70
CA LEU A 121 -12.54 4.89 10.41
C LEU A 121 -12.30 6.31 9.90
N GLU A 122 -13.27 7.22 10.07
CA GLU A 122 -13.11 8.65 9.73
C GLU A 122 -12.02 9.31 10.60
N ALA A 123 -11.96 8.96 11.89
CA ALA A 123 -10.88 9.39 12.78
C ALA A 123 -9.51 8.84 12.35
N LEU A 124 -9.48 7.65 11.73
CA LEU A 124 -8.24 7.06 11.19
C LEU A 124 -7.81 7.75 9.89
N GLU A 125 -8.73 8.05 8.97
CA GLU A 125 -8.43 8.75 7.71
C GLU A 125 -7.96 10.19 7.96
N SER A 126 -8.54 10.87 8.96
CA SER A 126 -8.14 12.22 9.34
C SER A 126 -6.83 12.28 10.15
N SER A 127 -6.24 11.12 10.49
CA SER A 127 -5.02 11.05 11.28
C SER A 127 -3.76 11.39 10.46
N PRO A 128 -2.90 12.32 10.91
CA PRO A 128 -1.67 12.72 10.22
C PRO A 128 -0.58 11.63 10.23
N VAL A 129 -0.78 10.51 10.92
CA VAL A 129 0.19 9.41 11.02
C VAL A 129 0.42 8.72 9.67
N LEU A 130 -0.60 8.66 8.81
CA LEU A 130 -0.53 8.04 7.48
C LEU A 130 0.44 8.76 6.51
N PRO A 131 0.40 10.10 6.35
CA PRO A 131 1.37 10.84 5.52
C PRO A 131 2.77 10.96 6.16
N VAL A 132 2.90 10.92 7.50
CA VAL A 132 4.21 10.98 8.19
C VAL A 132 5.03 9.70 7.97
N LEU A 133 4.39 8.53 7.86
CA LEU A 133 5.07 7.27 7.52
C LEU A 133 5.60 7.25 6.08
N ALA A 134 5.04 8.06 5.17
CA ALA A 134 5.47 8.16 3.78
C ALA A 134 6.68 9.09 3.56
N SER A 135 7.02 9.97 4.52
CA SER A 135 7.90 11.13 4.28
C SER A 135 9.31 11.06 4.92
N CYS A 136 9.79 9.89 5.32
CA CYS A 136 11.16 9.71 5.87
C CYS A 136 12.32 9.96 4.88
N THR A 137 12.06 10.36 3.63
CA THR A 137 13.11 10.77 2.67
C THR A 137 13.63 12.20 2.88
N ALA A 138 12.97 13.02 3.71
CA ALA A 138 13.34 14.43 3.90
C ALA A 138 14.53 14.66 4.87
N VAL A 139 14.82 13.73 5.78
CA VAL A 139 15.85 13.94 6.83
C VAL A 139 17.29 13.77 6.31
N ARG A 140 17.49 13.11 5.16
CA ARG A 140 18.85 12.85 4.62
C ARG A 140 19.45 14.00 3.81
N ARG A 141 18.65 14.99 3.36
CA ARG A 141 19.18 16.17 2.64
C ARG A 141 19.78 17.22 3.58
N ARG A 142 19.20 17.42 4.78
CA ARG A 142 19.71 18.42 5.75
C ARG A 142 21.07 18.07 6.36
N THR A 143 21.50 16.81 6.34
CA THR A 143 22.80 16.39 6.88
C THR A 143 23.94 16.45 5.85
N ALA A 144 23.62 16.46 4.55
CA ALA A 144 24.60 16.66 3.49
C ALA A 144 24.95 18.14 3.32
N ASP A 145 23.95 19.02 3.26
CA ASP A 145 24.16 20.49 3.12
C ASP A 145 24.94 21.08 4.31
N ARG A 146 24.75 20.54 5.51
CA ARG A 146 25.43 21.04 6.72
C ARG A 146 26.92 20.67 6.79
N ARG A 147 27.38 19.70 6.01
CA ARG A 147 28.81 19.36 5.90
C ARG A 147 29.54 20.20 4.84
N GLU A 148 28.83 20.67 3.81
CA GLU A 148 29.39 21.56 2.80
C GLU A 148 29.51 23.01 3.29
N GLN A 149 28.79 23.40 4.36
CA GLN A 149 28.90 24.71 5.00
C GLN A 149 29.99 24.81 6.10
N LEU A 150 30.66 23.70 6.41
CA LEU A 150 31.69 23.63 7.46
C LEU A 150 33.11 23.40 6.89
N HIS A 151 33.27 23.50 5.58
CA HIS A 151 34.54 23.46 4.84
C HIS A 151 34.59 24.61 3.83
#